data_AF-A0A0F4JD26-F1
#
_entry.id   AF-A0A0F4JD26-F1
#
_cell.length_a   1.000
_cell.length_b   1.000
_cell.length_c   1.000
_cell.angle_alpha   90.00
_cell.angle_beta   90.00
_cell.angle_gamma   90.00
#
_symmetry.space_group_name_H-M   'P 1'
#
loop_
_entity.id
_entity.type
_entity.pdbx_description
1 polymer ?
#
loop_
_entity_poly.entity_id
_entity_poly.type
_entity_poly.pdbx_seq_one_letter_code
_entity_poly.pdbx_strand_id
1 'polypeptide(L)'
;MAVVALAGGLGAPGVTTAALALLMTWPMPAGHRVVLAEADPDGGAVLPGALQGTLDNSRGMRNLAVAARQGREQLVEAFWRQLVDVTDAGTR
;
A
#
# COMPACT_ATOMS: atom_id res chain seq x y z
N MET A 1 4.59 -16.66 -5.91
CA MET A 1 4.10 -15.36 -5.41
C MET A 1 2.87 -15.00 -6.22
N ALA A 2 1.75 -14.66 -5.58
CA ALA A 2 0.53 -14.26 -6.28
C ALA A 2 0.43 -12.72 -6.29
N VAL A 3 0.00 -12.17 -7.42
CA VAL A 3 -0.31 -10.75 -7.56
C VAL A 3 -1.76 -10.65 -8.01
N VAL A 4 -2.58 -9.93 -7.24
CA VAL A 4 -3.98 -9.68 -7.57
C VAL A 4 -4.11 -8.20 -7.90
N ALA A 5 -4.52 -7.89 -9.12
CA ALA A 5 -4.80 -6.53 -9.56
C ALA A 5 -6.30 -6.28 -9.52
N LEU A 6 -6.72 -5.23 -8.81
CA LEU A 6 -8.09 -4.76 -8.80
C LEU A 6 -8.14 -3.42 -9.54
N ALA A 7 -9.07 -3.29 -10.46
CA ALA A 7 -9.25 -2.08 -11.26
C ALA A 7 -10.76 -1.76 -11.37
N GLY A 8 -11.08 -0.46 -11.47
CA GLY A 8 -12.44 0.03 -11.66
C GLY A 8 -12.45 1.33 -12.42
N GLY A 9 -13.65 1.80 -12.74
CA GLY A 9 -13.86 3.10 -13.39
C GLY A 9 -13.64 4.28 -12.46
N LEU A 10 -13.91 5.49 -12.98
CA LEU A 10 -13.74 6.74 -12.26
C LEU A 10 -14.45 6.72 -10.89
N GLY A 11 -13.71 6.98 -9.81
CA GLY A 11 -14.26 7.08 -8.47
C GLY A 11 -15.00 5.82 -8.01
N ALA A 12 -14.47 4.63 -8.28
CA ALA A 12 -15.07 3.35 -7.89
C ALA A 12 -14.69 2.94 -6.45
N PRO A 13 -15.40 3.39 -5.38
CA PRO A 13 -15.05 3.08 -3.99
C PRO A 13 -15.03 1.57 -3.70
N GLY A 14 -15.87 0.80 -4.42
CA GLY A 14 -15.94 -0.65 -4.27
C GLY A 14 -14.60 -1.36 -4.56
N VAL A 15 -13.76 -0.80 -5.44
CA VAL A 15 -12.42 -1.36 -5.72
C VAL A 15 -11.50 -1.17 -4.52
N THR A 16 -11.45 0.05 -3.96
CA THR A 16 -10.65 0.33 -2.76
C THR A 16 -11.14 -0.47 -1.57
N THR A 17 -12.46 -0.56 -1.36
CA THR A 17 -13.05 -1.38 -0.29
C THR A 17 -12.69 -2.85 -0.45
N ALA A 18 -12.81 -3.41 -1.66
CA ALA A 18 -12.43 -4.79 -1.93
C ALA A 18 -10.92 -5.02 -1.69
N ALA A 19 -10.07 -4.09 -2.12
CA ALA A 19 -8.63 -4.15 -1.91
C ALA A 19 -8.26 -4.17 -0.41
N LEU A 20 -8.89 -3.30 0.40
CA LEU A 20 -8.70 -3.28 1.85
C LEU A 20 -9.24 -4.54 2.53
N ALA A 21 -10.39 -5.05 2.08
CA ALA A 21 -10.92 -6.31 2.59
C ALA A 21 -9.93 -7.46 2.33
N LEU A 22 -9.43 -7.60 1.10
CA LEU A 22 -8.40 -8.59 0.78
C LEU A 22 -7.14 -8.41 1.63
N LEU A 23 -6.64 -7.18 1.79
CA LEU A 23 -5.48 -6.90 2.63
C LEU A 23 -5.65 -7.39 4.07
N MET A 24 -6.83 -7.18 4.67
CA MET A 24 -7.08 -7.48 6.08
C MET A 24 -7.52 -8.92 6.34
N THR A 25 -8.14 -9.59 5.36
CA THR A 25 -8.78 -10.89 5.59
C THR A 25 -8.18 -12.05 4.80
N TRP A 26 -7.14 -11.82 3.99
CA TRP A 26 -6.55 -12.93 3.22
C TRP A 26 -5.96 -13.99 4.16
N PRO A 27 -6.29 -15.27 3.98
CA PRO A 27 -5.75 -16.33 4.83
C PRO A 27 -4.27 -16.56 4.49
N MET A 28 -3.39 -15.99 5.30
CA MET A 28 -1.94 -16.16 5.19
C MET A 28 -1.43 -17.10 6.29
N PRO A 29 -0.50 -18.03 5.95
CA PRO A 29 0.23 -18.78 6.98
C PRO A 29 0.97 -17.85 7.94
N ALA A 30 1.27 -18.33 9.15
CA ALA A 30 2.05 -17.59 10.11
C ALA A 30 3.37 -17.09 9.50
N GLY A 31 3.72 -15.83 9.76
CA GLY A 31 4.92 -15.18 9.24
C GLY A 31 4.79 -14.59 7.82
N HIS A 32 3.65 -14.76 7.15
CA HIS A 32 3.38 -14.13 5.85
C HIS A 32 2.47 -12.92 6.01
N ARG A 33 2.68 -11.90 5.17
CA ARG A 33 1.86 -10.68 5.14
C ARG A 33 1.44 -10.38 3.72
N VAL A 34 0.22 -9.85 3.58
CA VAL A 34 -0.24 -9.23 2.33
C VAL A 34 0.26 -7.80 2.29
N VAL A 35 0.72 -7.37 1.12
CA VAL A 35 1.09 -5.98 0.86
C VAL A 35 0.10 -5.43 -0.16
N LEU A 36 -0.47 -4.27 0.14
CA LEU A 36 -1.29 -3.51 -0.78
C LEU A 36 -0.47 -2.36 -1.36
N ALA A 37 -0.53 -2.19 -2.68
CA ALA A 37 -0.03 -1.01 -3.36
C ALA A 37 -1.22 -0.22 -3.92
N GLU A 38 -1.44 1.00 -3.43
CA GLU A 38 -2.41 1.92 -4.01
C GLU A 38 -1.83 2.45 -5.33
N ALA A 39 -2.31 1.89 -6.44
CA ALA A 39 -1.89 2.26 -7.79
C ALA A 39 -2.82 3.28 -8.47
N ASP A 40 -3.64 3.97 -7.67
CA ASP A 40 -4.44 5.10 -8.11
C ASP A 40 -3.55 6.36 -8.14
N PRO A 41 -3.35 7.01 -9.30
CA PRO A 41 -2.55 8.22 -9.39
C PRO A 41 -3.12 9.39 -8.58
N ASP A 42 -4.43 9.39 -8.31
CA ASP A 42 -5.06 10.42 -7.47
C ASP A 42 -4.74 10.20 -5.98
N GLY A 43 -4.25 9.02 -5.60
CA GLY A 43 -3.75 8.69 -4.25
C GLY A 43 -4.77 8.95 -3.12
N GLY A 44 -6.05 8.92 -3.47
CA GLY A 44 -7.06 9.71 -2.76
C GLY A 44 -7.97 8.94 -1.81
N ALA A 45 -7.85 7.61 -1.69
CA ALA A 45 -8.83 6.83 -0.95
C ALA A 45 -8.25 6.13 0.29
N VAL A 46 -7.04 5.54 0.20
CA VAL A 46 -6.46 4.82 1.34
C VAL A 46 -5.90 5.79 2.38
N LEU A 47 -5.19 6.84 1.95
CA LEU A 47 -4.59 7.83 2.85
C LEU A 47 -5.64 8.58 3.71
N PRO A 48 -6.63 9.29 3.14
CA PRO A 48 -7.64 9.96 3.96
C PRO A 48 -8.65 8.99 4.61
N GLY A 49 -8.78 7.78 4.07
CA GLY A 49 -9.64 6.72 4.60
C GLY A 49 -8.95 5.89 5.66
N ALA A 50 -8.39 4.74 5.28
CA ALA A 50 -7.85 3.75 6.22
C ALA A 50 -6.73 4.31 7.13
N LEU A 51 -5.97 5.28 6.65
CA LEU A 51 -4.83 5.88 7.38
C LEU A 51 -5.17 7.24 8.00
N GLN A 52 -6.42 7.71 7.87
CA GLN A 52 -6.95 8.93 8.48
C GLN A 52 -6.10 10.20 8.24
N GLY A 53 -5.32 10.25 7.16
CA GLY A 53 -4.45 11.37 6.83
C GLY A 53 -3.25 11.56 7.77
N THR A 54 -2.90 10.55 8.57
CA THR A 54 -1.83 10.65 9.58
C THR A 54 -0.42 10.49 9.01
N LEU A 55 -0.29 9.99 7.79
CA LEU A 55 1.01 9.82 7.14
C LEU A 55 1.52 11.14 6.55
N ASP A 56 2.80 11.40 6.79
CA ASP A 56 3.55 12.45 6.12
C ASP A 56 3.96 12.05 4.69
N ASN A 57 4.52 13.02 3.96
CA ASN A 57 4.97 12.82 2.58
C ASN A 57 6.32 12.04 2.48
N SER A 58 6.77 11.40 3.57
CA SER A 58 7.99 10.59 3.59
C SER A 58 7.74 9.16 3.08
N ARG A 59 6.47 8.77 2.91
CA ARG A 59 6.04 7.44 2.48
C ARG A 59 5.35 7.46 1.12
N GLY A 60 5.50 6.37 0.36
CA GLY A 60 4.77 6.13 -0.88
C GLY A 60 5.63 5.58 -2.03
N MET A 61 4.96 5.17 -3.10
CA MET A 61 5.60 4.51 -4.25
C MET A 61 6.59 5.40 -5.00
N ARG A 62 6.46 6.73 -4.92
CA ARG A 62 7.43 7.67 -5.50
C ARG A 62 8.85 7.40 -5.02
N ASN A 63 9.03 7.13 -3.72
CA ASN A 63 10.35 6.87 -3.14
C ASN A 63 10.93 5.53 -3.64
N LEU A 64 10.07 4.54 -3.90
CA LEU A 64 10.47 3.28 -4.54
C LEU A 64 10.94 3.51 -5.99
N ALA A 65 10.25 4.36 -6.74
CA ALA A 65 10.63 4.69 -8.12
C ALA A 65 11.99 5.40 -8.19
N VAL A 66 12.31 6.26 -7.20
CA VAL A 66 13.63 6.89 -7.07
C VAL A 66 14.69 5.85 -6.71
N ALA A 67 14.46 5.03 -5.69
CA ALA A 67 15.41 4.01 -5.23
C ALA A 67 15.70 2.96 -6.31
N ALA A 68 14.70 2.59 -7.12
CA ALA A 68 14.86 1.67 -8.24
C ALA A 68 15.90 2.15 -9.28
N ARG A 69 16.12 3.46 -9.39
CA ARG A 69 17.13 4.05 -10.29
C ARG A 69 18.55 4.01 -9.72
N GLN A 70 18.68 3.84 -8.41
CA GLN A 70 19.97 3.83 -7.72
C GLN A 70 20.56 2.42 -7.62
N GLY A 71 19.73 1.38 -7.69
CA GLY A 71 20.16 0.00 -7.70
C GLY A 71 19.21 -0.92 -6.93
N ARG A 72 19.44 -2.23 -7.05
CA ARG A 72 18.62 -3.25 -6.37
C ARG A 72 18.69 -3.13 -4.86
N GLU A 73 19.86 -2.87 -4.31
CA GLU A 73 20.06 -2.78 -2.86
C GLU A 73 19.27 -1.61 -2.26
N GLN A 74 19.33 -0.45 -2.91
CA GLN A 74 18.60 0.74 -2.49
C GLN A 74 17.09 0.52 -2.59
N LEU A 75 16.62 -0.16 -3.64
CA LEU A 75 15.22 -0.51 -3.79
C LEU A 75 14.72 -1.43 -2.67
N VAL A 76 15.50 -2.46 -2.30
CA VAL A 76 15.11 -3.38 -1.23
C VAL A 76 15.05 -2.67 0.11
N GLU A 77 16.02 -1.81 0.43
CA GLU A 77 15.98 -1.00 1.66
C GLU A 77 14.76 -0.06 1.67
N ALA A 78 14.54 0.65 0.57
CA ALA A 78 13.41 1.56 0.44
C ALA A 78 12.08 0.82 0.58
N PHE A 79 11.92 -0.35 -0.02
CA PHE A 79 10.71 -1.18 0.05
C PHE A 79 10.24 -1.34 1.50
N TRP A 80 11.12 -1.81 2.39
CA TRP A 80 10.78 -2.02 3.79
C TRP A 80 10.43 -0.72 4.52
N ARG A 81 11.13 0.38 4.21
CA ARG A 81 10.86 1.70 4.81
C ARG A 81 9.53 2.30 4.37
N GLN A 82 9.06 1.96 3.16
CA GLN A 82 7.80 2.48 2.62
C GLN A 82 6.56 1.71 3.09
N LEU A 83 6.71 0.54 3.73
CA LEU A 83 5.57 -0.20 4.26
C LEU A 83 4.96 0.52 5.46
N VAL A 84 3.63 0.47 5.53
CA VAL A 84 2.82 1.02 6.60
C VAL A 84 1.89 -0.08 7.10
N ASP A 85 1.83 -0.25 8.42
CA ASP A 85 0.86 -1.15 9.02
C ASP A 85 -0.48 -0.42 9.13
N VAL A 86 -1.46 -0.84 8.34
CA VAL A 86 -2.83 -0.27 8.36
C VAL A 86 -3.63 -0.73 9.59
N THR A 87 -3.15 -1.75 10.30
CA THR A 87 -3.82 -2.29 11.50
C THR A 87 -3.34 -1.63 12.77
N ASP A 88 -2.18 -0.97 12.76
CA ASP A 88 -1.69 -0.22 13.90
C ASP A 88 -2.65 0.95 14.21
N ALA A 89 -2.87 1.20 15.49
CA ALA A 89 -3.69 2.32 15.95
C ALA A 89 -2.91 3.64 15.87
N GLY A 90 -1.57 3.60 15.86
CA GLY A 90 -0.73 4.79 15.68
C GLY A 90 -0.68 5.33 14.24
N THR A 91 -1.19 4.58 13.27
CA THR A 91 -1.35 4.97 11.85
C THR A 91 -2.79 5.33 11.50
N ARG A 92 -3.69 5.43 12.50
CA ARG A 92 -5.08 5.88 12.40
C ARG A 92 -5.31 7.17 13.18
#